data_AF-A0A194PDM0-F1
#
_entry.id   AF-A0A194PDM0-F1
#
_cell.length_a   1.000
_cell.length_b   1.000
_cell.length_c   1.000
_cell.angle_alpha   90.00
_cell.angle_beta   90.00
_cell.angle_gamma   90.00
#
_symmetry.space_group_name_H-M   'P 1'
#
loop_
_entity.id
_entity.type
_entity.pdbx_description
1 polymer ?
#
loop_
_entity_poly.entity_id
_entity_poly.type
_entity_poly.pdbx_seq_one_letter_code
_entity_poly.pdbx_strand_id
1 'polypeptide(L)'
;MPRYGAGGTDALTQTNIPLPLTHATNTTVEMATSQSYGHRRFHIKLDSKIMNCATQSLKNLELNIEFTCFFGSYIILFLIPCYYSNLLMDKSNEWREAIYSCGWENQPNIQIRRTVLFMLARCGIPLSMRTIFHPVNLATFAEVCRQAYTIFNIMNAAWS
;
A
#
# COMPACT_ATOMS: atom_id res chain seq x y z
N MET A 1 41.19 -0.70 35.68
CA MET A 1 39.82 -0.34 35.24
C MET A 1 39.93 0.51 33.96
N PRO A 2 39.64 -0.04 32.77
CA PRO A 2 39.83 0.68 31.51
C PRO A 2 38.54 1.33 30.99
N ARG A 3 38.76 2.33 30.12
CA ARG A 3 37.85 3.27 29.45
C ARG A 3 36.97 2.60 28.39
N TYR A 4 35.72 3.06 28.21
CA TYR A 4 34.95 2.81 26.99
C TYR A 4 35.00 4.03 26.08
N GLY A 5 35.82 3.92 25.03
CA GLY A 5 35.87 4.85 23.89
C GLY A 5 35.04 4.31 22.73
N ALA A 6 34.53 5.23 21.92
CA ALA A 6 33.79 4.99 20.70
C ALA A 6 34.60 4.17 19.69
N GLY A 7 34.00 3.09 19.18
CA GLY A 7 34.51 2.29 18.07
C GLY A 7 33.32 1.67 17.36
N GLY A 8 33.11 2.06 16.10
CA GLY A 8 31.98 1.63 15.30
C GLY A 8 32.05 2.14 13.87
N THR A 9 33.23 2.05 13.25
CA THR A 9 33.41 2.14 11.80
C THR A 9 34.08 0.84 11.32
N ASP A 10 33.76 0.48 10.08
CA ASP A 10 34.58 -0.37 9.21
C ASP A 10 34.36 -1.89 9.28
N ALA A 11 33.22 -2.31 8.73
CA ALA A 11 33.15 -3.56 7.99
C ALA A 11 32.61 -3.26 6.59
N LEU A 12 33.50 -3.29 5.59
CA LEU A 12 33.41 -4.15 4.40
C LEU A 12 34.26 -3.58 3.25
N THR A 13 35.45 -4.17 3.14
CA THR A 13 36.07 -4.60 1.87
C THR A 13 36.78 -3.53 1.03
N GLN A 14 38.04 -3.28 1.40
CA GLN A 14 39.09 -2.91 0.44
C GLN A 14 39.25 -4.04 -0.60
N THR A 15 38.62 -3.90 -1.77
CA THR A 15 39.07 -4.58 -3.00
C THR A 15 39.64 -3.54 -3.95
N ASN A 16 40.92 -3.71 -4.25
CA ASN A 16 41.71 -3.01 -5.26
C ASN A 16 40.97 -2.89 -6.61
N ILE A 17 40.45 -1.71 -6.93
CA ILE A 17 39.86 -1.39 -8.24
C ILE A 17 40.48 -0.05 -8.72
N PRO A 18 40.89 0.10 -10.00
CA PRO A 18 41.67 1.24 -10.47
C PRO A 18 40.98 2.60 -10.24
N LEU A 19 41.77 3.63 -9.92
CA LEU A 19 41.35 5.01 -9.62
C LEU A 19 40.29 5.67 -10.54
N PRO A 20 40.15 5.37 -11.86
CA PRO A 20 39.12 6.00 -12.68
C PRO A 20 37.68 5.50 -12.43
N LEU A 21 37.49 4.35 -11.77
CA LEU A 21 36.16 3.75 -11.59
C LEU A 21 35.44 4.22 -10.32
N THR A 22 36.17 4.66 -9.30
CA THR A 22 35.59 5.16 -8.04
C THR A 22 34.91 6.52 -8.22
N HIS A 23 35.43 7.35 -9.14
CA HIS A 23 34.84 8.66 -9.44
C HIS A 23 33.49 8.51 -10.19
N ALA A 24 33.37 7.49 -11.05
CA ALA A 24 32.13 7.19 -11.78
C ALA A 24 31.05 6.59 -10.87
N THR A 25 31.42 5.75 -9.90
CA THR A 25 30.47 5.21 -8.91
C THR A 25 30.03 6.27 -7.91
N ASN A 26 30.93 7.15 -7.47
CA ASN A 26 30.58 8.20 -6.52
C ASN A 26 29.64 9.24 -7.15
N THR A 27 29.90 9.65 -8.40
CA THR A 27 29.02 10.58 -9.14
C THR A 27 27.65 9.97 -9.43
N THR A 28 27.56 8.67 -9.77
CA THR A 28 26.26 8.01 -10.00
C THR A 28 25.45 7.82 -8.72
N VAL A 29 26.10 7.53 -7.58
CA VAL A 29 25.44 7.45 -6.26
C VAL A 29 24.97 8.85 -5.78
N GLU A 30 25.75 9.90 -6.00
CA GLU A 30 25.35 11.29 -5.71
C GLU A 30 24.16 11.75 -6.57
N MET A 31 24.13 11.37 -7.85
CA MET A 31 23.00 11.65 -8.73
C MET A 31 21.73 10.90 -8.31
N ALA A 32 21.82 9.61 -7.95
CA ALA A 32 20.69 8.81 -7.50
C ALA A 32 20.14 9.28 -6.13
N THR A 33 21.02 9.68 -5.23
CA THR A 33 20.61 10.26 -3.95
C THR A 33 19.99 11.64 -4.15
N SER A 34 20.57 12.52 -4.96
CA SER A 34 19.99 13.85 -5.29
C SER A 34 18.60 13.74 -5.93
N GLN A 35 18.38 12.79 -6.85
CA GLN A 35 17.07 12.51 -7.45
C GLN A 35 16.03 12.05 -6.41
N SER A 36 16.44 11.18 -5.48
CA SER A 36 15.59 10.65 -4.39
C SER A 36 15.29 11.71 -3.32
N TYR A 37 16.28 12.55 -2.98
CA TYR A 37 16.11 13.73 -2.13
C TYR A 37 15.17 14.75 -2.79
N GLY A 38 15.27 14.96 -4.10
CA GLY A 38 14.35 15.77 -4.88
C GLY A 38 12.93 15.24 -4.79
N HIS A 39 12.71 13.97 -5.15
CA HIS A 39 11.38 13.32 -5.12
C HIS A 39 10.73 13.35 -3.73
N ARG A 40 11.47 13.02 -2.67
CA ARG A 40 10.96 13.10 -1.28
C ARG A 40 10.72 14.54 -0.82
N ARG A 41 11.54 15.51 -1.24
CA ARG A 41 11.35 16.93 -0.89
C ARG A 41 10.17 17.56 -1.65
N PHE A 42 9.88 17.11 -2.87
CA PHE A 42 8.65 17.48 -3.58
C PHE A 42 7.42 16.91 -2.87
N HIS A 43 7.45 15.65 -2.43
CA HIS A 43 6.39 15.06 -1.60
C HIS A 43 6.16 15.87 -0.32
N ILE A 44 7.19 16.14 0.48
CA ILE A 44 7.06 16.91 1.74
C ILE A 44 6.51 18.34 1.50
N LYS A 45 6.94 18.99 0.40
CA LYS A 45 6.42 20.31 0.02
C LYS A 45 4.97 20.24 -0.46
N LEU A 46 4.60 19.16 -1.15
CA LEU A 46 3.24 18.92 -1.61
C LEU A 46 2.32 18.67 -0.41
N ASP A 47 2.73 17.83 0.53
CA ASP A 47 1.99 17.52 1.75
C ASP A 47 1.76 18.76 2.64
N SER A 48 2.79 19.61 2.81
CA SER A 48 2.65 20.86 3.59
C SER A 48 1.78 21.91 2.90
N LYS A 49 1.81 22.01 1.57
CA LYS A 49 0.91 22.88 0.80
C LYS A 49 -0.53 22.40 0.84
N ILE A 50 -0.76 21.09 0.74
CA ILE A 50 -2.08 20.47 0.87
C ILE A 50 -2.65 20.73 2.27
N MET A 51 -1.84 20.57 3.33
CA MET A 51 -2.25 20.83 4.71
C MET A 51 -2.66 22.30 4.95
N ASN A 52 -1.88 23.25 4.43
CA ASN A 52 -2.20 24.67 4.55
C ASN A 52 -3.44 25.06 3.74
N CYS A 53 -3.63 24.45 2.56
CA CYS A 53 -4.85 24.63 1.79
C CYS A 53 -6.06 24.08 2.57
N ALA A 54 -5.93 22.88 3.16
CA ALA A 54 -7.00 22.22 3.92
C ALA A 54 -7.47 23.02 5.12
N THR A 55 -6.51 23.58 5.86
CA THR A 55 -6.81 24.45 6.99
C THR A 55 -7.44 25.78 6.58
N GLN A 56 -7.10 26.30 5.39
CA GLN A 56 -7.71 27.53 4.87
C GLN A 56 -9.16 27.30 4.40
N SER A 57 -9.45 26.16 3.79
CA SER A 57 -10.79 25.88 3.27
C SER A 57 -11.79 25.43 4.34
N LEU A 58 -11.31 24.78 5.41
CA LEU A 58 -12.12 24.52 6.61
C LEU A 58 -12.63 25.81 7.27
N LYS A 59 -11.87 26.91 7.17
CA LYS A 59 -12.24 28.20 7.78
C LYS A 59 -13.35 28.93 7.05
N ASN A 60 -13.50 28.70 5.75
CA ASN A 60 -14.40 29.48 4.91
C ASN A 60 -15.73 28.79 4.63
N LEU A 61 -15.87 27.49 4.94
CA LEU A 61 -17.07 26.69 4.63
C LEU A 61 -17.55 26.83 3.16
N GLU A 62 -16.65 27.21 2.26
CA GLU A 62 -16.87 27.27 0.82
C GLU A 62 -16.21 26.04 0.20
N LEU A 63 -17.02 25.19 -0.43
CA LEU A 63 -16.58 23.96 -1.09
C LEU A 63 -15.76 24.30 -2.35
N ASN A 64 -14.48 24.57 -2.15
CA ASN A 64 -13.57 24.93 -3.23
C ASN A 64 -13.19 23.68 -4.04
N ILE A 65 -13.14 23.82 -5.37
CA ILE A 65 -12.97 22.71 -6.32
C ILE A 65 -11.68 21.91 -6.08
N GLU A 66 -10.64 22.56 -5.57
CA GLU A 66 -9.38 21.92 -5.20
C GLU A 66 -9.57 20.85 -4.10
N PHE A 67 -10.44 21.09 -3.12
CA PHE A 67 -10.73 20.12 -2.04
C PHE A 67 -11.43 18.90 -2.58
N THR A 68 -12.46 19.12 -3.38
CA THR A 68 -13.21 18.04 -4.01
C THR A 68 -12.30 17.18 -4.88
N CYS A 69 -11.33 17.77 -5.59
CA CYS A 69 -10.32 17.03 -6.36
C CYS A 69 -9.36 16.22 -5.48
N PHE A 70 -8.90 16.75 -4.35
CA PHE A 70 -8.04 15.99 -3.42
C PHE A 70 -8.81 14.82 -2.79
N PHE A 71 -9.97 15.08 -2.20
CA PHE A 71 -10.79 14.01 -1.63
C PHE A 71 -11.17 12.98 -2.71
N GLY A 72 -11.58 13.42 -3.90
CA GLY A 72 -11.87 12.53 -5.02
C GLY A 72 -10.69 11.65 -5.42
N SER A 73 -9.48 12.21 -5.52
CA SER A 73 -8.28 11.44 -5.87
C SER A 73 -7.89 10.42 -4.79
N TYR A 74 -8.00 10.77 -3.50
CA TYR A 74 -7.83 9.81 -2.41
C TYR A 74 -8.89 8.70 -2.46
N ILE A 75 -10.16 9.04 -2.64
CA ILE A 75 -11.25 8.07 -2.75
C ILE A 75 -11.00 7.10 -3.93
N ILE A 76 -10.58 7.60 -5.09
CA ILE A 76 -10.24 6.76 -6.25
C ILE A 76 -9.03 5.85 -5.93
N LEU A 77 -7.98 6.41 -5.32
CA LEU A 77 -6.78 5.67 -4.95
C LEU A 77 -7.07 4.54 -3.95
N PHE A 78 -8.06 4.71 -3.08
CA PHE A 78 -8.55 3.66 -2.19
C PHE A 78 -9.51 2.69 -2.89
N LEU A 79 -10.42 3.18 -3.74
CA LEU A 79 -11.41 2.35 -4.44
C LEU A 79 -10.78 1.35 -5.42
N ILE A 80 -9.74 1.74 -6.15
CA ILE A 80 -9.07 0.86 -7.13
C ILE A 80 -8.52 -0.43 -6.49
N PRO A 81 -7.65 -0.38 -5.45
CA PRO A 81 -7.14 -1.60 -4.81
C PRO A 81 -8.24 -2.36 -4.06
N CYS A 82 -9.25 -1.68 -3.50
CA CYS A 82 -10.40 -2.34 -2.89
C CYS A 82 -11.20 -3.15 -3.92
N TYR A 83 -11.50 -2.56 -5.07
CA TYR A 83 -12.25 -3.22 -6.15
C TYR A 83 -11.47 -4.43 -6.69
N TYR A 84 -10.18 -4.24 -6.97
CA TYR A 84 -9.33 -5.32 -7.47
C TYR A 84 -9.20 -6.46 -6.45
N SER A 85 -9.09 -6.15 -5.15
CA SER A 85 -9.02 -7.17 -4.10
C SER A 85 -10.29 -8.02 -4.01
N ASN A 86 -11.47 -7.41 -4.16
CA ASN A 86 -12.74 -8.16 -4.19
C ASN A 86 -12.85 -9.02 -5.45
N LEU A 87 -12.57 -8.46 -6.62
CA LEU A 87 -12.59 -9.21 -7.88
C LEU A 87 -11.63 -10.42 -7.85
N LEU A 88 -10.44 -10.23 -7.28
CA LEU A 88 -9.45 -11.30 -7.14
C LEU A 88 -9.93 -12.39 -6.18
N MET A 89 -10.65 -12.02 -5.11
CA MET A 89 -11.25 -12.97 -4.18
C MET A 89 -12.33 -13.82 -4.84
N ASP A 90 -13.23 -13.18 -5.59
CA ASP A 90 -14.33 -13.86 -6.29
C ASP A 90 -13.79 -14.84 -7.32
N LYS A 91 -12.81 -14.39 -8.12
CA LYS A 91 -12.15 -15.26 -9.12
C LYS A 91 -11.35 -16.38 -8.47
N SER A 92 -10.68 -16.12 -7.33
CA SER A 92 -9.97 -17.18 -6.60
C SER A 92 -10.92 -18.26 -6.06
N ASN A 93 -12.13 -17.89 -5.64
CA ASN A 93 -13.13 -18.85 -5.19
C ASN A 93 -13.67 -19.69 -6.35
N GLU A 94 -14.00 -19.07 -7.48
CA GLU A 94 -14.43 -19.76 -8.70
C GLU A 94 -13.37 -20.74 -9.20
N TRP A 95 -12.09 -20.32 -9.23
CA TRP A 95 -10.97 -21.18 -9.58
C TRP A 95 -10.81 -22.35 -8.60
N ARG A 96 -10.93 -22.11 -7.30
CA ARG A 96 -10.84 -23.17 -6.27
C ARG A 96 -11.94 -24.21 -6.44
N GLU A 97 -13.16 -23.78 -6.73
CA GLU A 97 -14.30 -24.67 -6.97
C GLU A 97 -14.11 -25.49 -8.25
N ALA A 98 -13.70 -24.85 -9.34
CA ALA A 98 -13.37 -25.52 -10.59
C ALA A 98 -12.30 -26.60 -10.35
N ILE A 99 -11.16 -26.25 -9.74
CA ILE A 99 -10.08 -27.20 -9.45
C ILE A 99 -10.56 -28.35 -8.53
N TYR A 100 -11.38 -28.06 -7.52
CA TYR A 100 -11.94 -29.09 -6.64
C TYR A 100 -12.82 -30.07 -7.41
N SER A 101 -13.63 -29.59 -8.35
CA SER A 101 -14.53 -30.41 -9.19
C SER A 101 -13.84 -31.22 -10.30
N CYS A 102 -12.55 -31.00 -10.55
CA CYS A 102 -11.79 -31.64 -11.64
C CYS A 102 -11.59 -33.16 -11.49
N GLY A 103 -12.12 -33.81 -10.44
CA GLY A 103 -11.96 -35.25 -10.22
C GLY A 103 -10.51 -35.68 -9.99
N TRP A 104 -9.66 -34.76 -9.51
CA TRP A 104 -8.23 -34.97 -9.27
C TRP A 104 -7.93 -36.12 -8.30
N GLU A 105 -8.91 -36.53 -7.49
CA GLU A 105 -8.82 -37.63 -6.54
C GLU A 105 -8.73 -39.01 -7.21
N ASN A 106 -9.27 -39.16 -8.42
CA ASN A 106 -9.24 -40.41 -9.19
C ASN A 106 -7.98 -40.56 -10.06
N GLN A 107 -7.06 -39.59 -10.04
CA GLN A 107 -5.83 -39.65 -10.83
C GLN A 107 -4.71 -40.40 -10.08
N PRO A 108 -4.12 -41.47 -10.66
CA PRO A 108 -3.07 -42.26 -10.02
C PRO A 108 -1.72 -41.53 -9.93
N ASN A 109 -1.56 -40.38 -10.58
CA ASN A 109 -0.32 -39.62 -10.60
C ASN A 109 -0.18 -38.71 -9.36
N ILE A 110 0.74 -39.07 -8.47
CA ILE A 110 1.02 -38.34 -7.23
C ILE A 110 1.48 -36.88 -7.46
N GLN A 111 2.13 -36.58 -8.59
CA GLN A 111 2.65 -35.24 -8.88
C GLN A 111 1.52 -34.27 -9.22
N ILE A 112 0.54 -34.74 -9.99
CA ILE A 112 -0.66 -33.97 -10.33
C ILE A 112 -1.44 -33.67 -9.05
N ARG A 113 -1.64 -34.70 -8.21
CA ARG A 113 -2.32 -34.59 -6.92
C ARG A 113 -1.66 -33.56 -6.01
N ARG A 114 -0.34 -33.63 -5.86
CA ARG A 114 0.43 -32.69 -5.04
C ARG A 114 0.37 -31.26 -5.60
N THR A 115 0.44 -31.09 -6.91
CA THR A 115 0.34 -29.79 -7.57
C THR A 115 -1.03 -29.16 -7.37
N VAL A 116 -2.11 -29.95 -7.51
CA VAL A 116 -3.49 -29.51 -7.26
C VAL A 116 -3.69 -29.10 -5.79
N LEU A 117 -3.20 -29.90 -4.83
CA LEU A 117 -3.21 -29.53 -3.41
C LEU A 117 -2.44 -28.23 -3.14
N PHE A 118 -1.27 -28.04 -3.76
CA PHE A 118 -0.53 -26.78 -3.66
C PHE A 118 -1.29 -25.60 -4.24
N MET A 119 -1.95 -25.76 -5.40
CA MET A 119 -2.78 -24.71 -6.00
C MET A 119 -3.97 -24.37 -5.11
N LEU A 120 -4.69 -25.36 -4.56
CA LEU A 120 -5.79 -25.14 -3.61
C LEU A 120 -5.32 -24.44 -2.34
N ALA A 121 -4.19 -24.86 -1.76
CA ALA A 121 -3.62 -24.24 -0.57
C ALA A 121 -3.23 -22.77 -0.82
N ARG A 122 -2.74 -22.45 -2.01
CA ARG A 122 -2.43 -21.07 -2.42
C ARG A 122 -3.68 -20.24 -2.68
N CYS A 123 -4.72 -20.80 -3.30
CA CYS A 123 -6.00 -20.13 -3.52
C CYS A 123 -6.80 -19.92 -2.21
N GLY A 124 -6.53 -20.74 -1.18
CA GLY A 124 -7.15 -20.64 0.13
C GLY A 124 -6.55 -19.57 1.05
N ILE A 125 -5.42 -18.96 0.67
CA ILE A 125 -4.88 -17.80 1.38
C ILE A 125 -5.61 -16.59 0.80
N PRO A 126 -6.59 -16.00 1.52
CA PRO A 126 -7.29 -14.85 1.01
C PRO A 126 -6.27 -13.74 0.77
N LEU A 127 -6.05 -13.38 -0.50
CA LEU A 127 -5.32 -12.19 -0.93
C LEU A 127 -6.11 -10.90 -0.62
N SER A 128 -7.00 -10.96 0.38
CA SER A 128 -7.51 -9.77 1.01
C SER A 128 -6.30 -9.10 1.64
N MET A 129 -5.97 -7.89 1.17
CA MET A 129 -5.07 -7.01 1.89
C MET A 129 -5.69 -6.79 3.28
N ARG A 130 -5.34 -7.66 4.22
CA ARG A 130 -5.72 -7.53 5.62
C ARG A 130 -4.76 -6.50 6.20
N THR A 131 -5.23 -5.26 6.28
CA THR A 131 -4.72 -4.39 7.34
C THR A 131 -5.11 -5.04 8.67
N ILE A 132 -4.28 -4.86 9.70
CA ILE A 132 -4.28 -5.62 10.97
C ILE A 132 -5.66 -5.70 11.67
N PHE A 133 -6.62 -4.83 11.31
CA PHE A 133 -7.92 -4.72 11.97
C PHE A 133 -9.16 -5.01 11.10
N HIS A 134 -9.07 -5.03 9.75
CA HIS A 134 -10.23 -5.36 8.90
C HIS A 134 -9.83 -5.73 7.47
N PRO A 135 -10.57 -6.63 6.79
CA PRO A 135 -10.42 -6.82 5.35
C PRO A 135 -10.80 -5.51 4.64
N VAL A 136 -9.88 -5.00 3.82
CA VAL A 136 -10.10 -3.81 3.00
C VAL A 136 -10.99 -4.22 1.82
N ASN A 137 -12.31 -4.06 1.99
CA ASN A 137 -13.31 -4.38 0.98
C ASN A 137 -14.26 -3.19 0.74
N LEU A 138 -15.03 -3.26 -0.35
CA LEU A 138 -15.98 -2.21 -0.73
C LEU A 138 -17.09 -2.02 0.31
N ALA A 139 -17.51 -3.09 1.00
CA ALA A 139 -18.52 -3.03 2.05
C ALA A 139 -18.03 -2.27 3.29
N THR A 140 -16.77 -2.46 3.69
CA THR A 140 -16.13 -1.73 4.80
C THR A 140 -16.05 -0.23 4.48
N PHE A 141 -15.72 0.12 3.24
CA PHE A 141 -15.75 1.52 2.80
C PHE A 141 -17.16 2.12 2.85
N ALA A 142 -18.16 1.40 2.32
CA ALA A 142 -19.55 1.83 2.37
C ALA A 142 -20.05 2.01 3.80
N GLU A 143 -19.66 1.13 4.72
CA GLU A 143 -19.97 1.22 6.14
C GLU A 143 -19.32 2.46 6.78
N VAL A 144 -18.05 2.75 6.47
CA VAL A 144 -17.39 3.99 6.92
C VAL A 144 -18.14 5.23 6.42
N CYS A 145 -18.55 5.26 5.15
CA CYS A 145 -19.36 6.36 4.60
C CYS A 145 -20.71 6.48 5.33
N ARG A 146 -21.37 5.36 5.63
CA ARG A 146 -22.63 5.32 6.38
C ARG A 146 -22.47 5.88 7.79
N GLN A 147 -21.39 5.52 8.46
CA GLN A 147 -21.06 6.02 9.80
C GLN A 147 -20.79 7.52 9.77
N ALA A 148 -19.99 8.00 8.81
CA ALA A 148 -19.74 9.43 8.63
C ALA A 148 -21.04 10.22 8.37
N TYR A 149 -21.92 9.70 7.49
CA TYR A 149 -23.22 10.30 7.22
C TYR A 149 -24.14 10.30 8.45
N THR A 150 -24.10 9.24 9.26
CA THR A 150 -24.86 9.15 10.52
C THR A 150 -24.38 10.21 11.51
N ILE A 151 -23.07 10.39 11.68
CA ILE A 151 -22.49 11.43 12.54
C ILE A 151 -22.92 12.82 12.04
N PHE A 152 -22.86 13.05 10.72
CA PHE A 152 -23.32 14.29 10.11
C PHE A 152 -24.78 14.59 10.43
N ASN A 153 -25.67 13.60 10.27
CA ASN A 153 -27.09 13.75 10.58
C ASN A 153 -27.34 14.02 12.07
N ILE A 154 -26.62 13.36 12.97
CA ILE A 154 -26.74 13.60 14.41
C ILE A 154 -26.31 15.03 14.76
N MET A 155 -25.19 15.50 14.21
CA MET A 155 -24.74 16.89 14.45
C MET A 155 -25.73 17.91 13.90
N ASN A 156 -26.27 17.66 12.71
CA ASN A 156 -27.28 18.54 12.11
C ASN A 156 -28.57 18.57 12.93
N ALA A 157 -29.01 17.42 13.46
CA ALA A 157 -30.17 17.32 14.33
C ALA A 157 -29.95 17.91 15.73
N ALA A 158 -28.70 17.90 16.24
CA ALA A 158 -28.35 18.50 17.52
C ALA A 158 -28.32 20.04 17.47
N TRP A 159 -28.18 20.63 16.28
CA TRP A 159 -28.13 22.07 16.05
C TRP A 159 -29.43 22.65 15.48
N SER A 160 -30.41 21.80 15.15
CA SER A 160 -31.78 22.18 14.80
C SER A 160 -32.70 22.18 16.01
#